data_AF-A0A355PHZ1-F1
#
_entry.id   AF-A0A355PHZ1-F1
#
_cell.length_a   1.000
_cell.length_b   1.000
_cell.length_c   1.000
_cell.angle_alpha   90.00
_cell.angle_beta   90.00
_cell.angle_gamma   90.00
#
_symmetry.space_group_name_H-M   'P 1'
#
loop_
_entity.id
_entity.type
_entity.pdbx_description
1 polymer ?
#
loop_
_entity_poly.entity_id
_entity_poly.type
_entity_poly.pdbx_seq_one_letter_code
_entity_poly.pdbx_strand_id
1 'polypeptide(L)' 'AIDLLGLIPESEAVLRASNQGVPVTHDASSDAGQAYTDTVSRLLGEEMPLRFHEIQRKSLLSRMFGGSRR' A
#
# COMPACT_ATOMS: atom_id res chain seq x y z
N ALA A 1 24.73 -6.72 -1.42
CA ALA A 1 23.31 -6.38 -1.65
C ALA A 1 22.97 -5.17 -0.76
N ILE A 2 21.91 -4.43 -1.07
CA ILE A 2 21.41 -3.32 -0.26
C ILE A 2 20.03 -3.68 0.29
N ASP A 3 19.72 -3.23 1.50
CA ASP A 3 18.44 -3.51 2.14
C ASP A 3 17.33 -2.63 1.58
N LEU A 4 16.14 -3.22 1.39
CA LEU A 4 14.97 -2.49 0.91
C LEU A 4 14.36 -1.68 2.06
N LEU A 5 14.44 -0.35 1.95
CA LEU A 5 13.91 0.56 2.97
C LEU A 5 12.37 0.58 3.03
N GLY A 6 11.70 0.39 1.90
CA GLY A 6 10.25 0.44 1.82
C GLY A 6 9.70 0.02 0.47
N LEU A 7 8.42 -0.29 0.43
CA LEU A 7 7.67 -0.69 -0.75
C LEU A 7 6.38 0.13 -0.79
N ILE A 8 6.25 1.02 -1.76
CA ILE A 8 5.06 1.85 -1.95
C ILE A 8 4.21 1.21 -3.07
N PRO A 9 2.98 0.73 -2.78
CA PRO A 9 2.12 0.17 -3.82
C PRO A 9 1.60 1.28 -4.74
N GLU A 10 1.16 0.89 -5.94
CA GLU A 10 0.36 1.76 -6.79
C GLU A 10 -0.96 2.10 -6.08
N SER A 11 -1.30 3.39 -6.00
CA SER A 11 -2.45 3.84 -5.22
C SER A 11 -3.09 5.10 -5.82
N GLU A 12 -4.41 5.05 -6.03
CA GLU A 12 -5.20 6.22 -6.43
C GLU A 12 -5.16 7.35 -5.40
N ALA A 13 -4.86 7.03 -4.13
CA ALA A 13 -4.73 8.04 -3.07
C ALA A 13 -3.61 9.04 -3.38
N VAL A 14 -2.53 8.59 -4.05
CA VAL A 14 -1.43 9.47 -4.48
C VAL A 14 -1.91 10.51 -5.50
N LEU A 15 -2.71 10.08 -6.48
CA LEU A 15 -3.26 10.98 -7.50
C LEU A 15 -4.21 12.01 -6.88
N ARG A 16 -5.10 11.58 -5.97
CA ARG A 16 -6.00 12.49 -5.25
C ARG A 16 -5.24 13.50 -4.40
N ALA A 17 -4.25 13.05 -3.65
CA ALA A 17 -3.42 13.89 -2.79
C ALA A 17 -2.65 14.95 -3.60
N SER A 18 -2.08 14.55 -4.74
CA SER A 18 -1.42 15.45 -5.69
C SER A 18 -2.37 16.54 -6.21
N ASN A 19 -3.58 16.17 -6.67
CA ASN A 19 -4.57 17.12 -7.16
C ASN A 19 -5.05 18.10 -6.08
N GLN A 20 -4.99 17.72 -4.81
CA GLN A 20 -5.36 18.54 -3.66
C GLN A 20 -4.20 19.36 -3.10
N GLY A 21 -2.96 19.12 -3.54
CA GLY A 21 -1.77 19.78 -3.01
C GLY A 21 -1.44 19.40 -1.56
N VAL A 22 -1.84 18.20 -1.12
CA VAL A 22 -1.56 17.69 0.23
C VAL A 22 -0.73 16.41 0.16
N PRO A 23 0.16 16.14 1.14
CA PRO A 23 0.90 14.88 1.17
C PRO A 23 -0.01 13.66 1.38
N VAL A 24 0.24 12.56 0.65
CA VAL A 24 -0.52 11.30 0.81
C VAL A 24 -0.34 10.69 2.21
N THR A 25 0.74 11.02 2.92
CA THR A 25 0.98 10.61 4.31
C THR A 25 -0.06 11.16 5.30
N HIS A 26 -0.83 12.18 4.92
CA HIS A 26 -1.94 12.68 5.75
C HIS A 26 -3.17 11.75 5.71
N ASP A 27 -3.29 10.89 4.69
CA ASP A 27 -4.31 9.84 4.63
C ASP A 27 -3.77 8.56 5.25
N ALA A 28 -3.86 8.45 6.58
CA ALA A 28 -3.40 7.28 7.34
C ALA A 28 -4.17 5.99 7.00
N SER A 29 -5.33 6.10 6.34
CA SER A 29 -6.12 4.93 5.90
C SER A 29 -5.66 4.39 4.55
N SER A 30 -4.97 5.21 3.74
CA SER A 30 -4.45 4.78 2.46
C SER A 30 -3.27 3.82 2.61
N ASP A 31 -3.19 2.88 1.67
CA ASP A 31 -2.06 1.97 1.50
C ASP A 31 -0.74 2.71 1.28
N ALA A 32 -0.73 3.73 0.41
CA ALA A 32 0.44 4.57 0.17
C ALA A 32 0.87 5.37 1.40
N GLY A 33 -0.08 5.99 2.11
CA GLY A 33 0.21 6.74 3.35
C GLY A 33 0.81 5.85 4.43
N GLN A 34 0.25 4.66 4.61
CA GLN A 34 0.78 3.61 5.49
C GLN A 34 2.18 3.17 5.07
N ALA A 35 2.40 2.89 3.78
CA ALA A 35 3.69 2.46 3.26
C ALA A 35 4.79 3.52 3.42
N TYR A 36 4.47 4.80 3.18
CA TYR A 36 5.42 5.90 3.43
C TYR A 36 5.74 6.04 4.90
N THR A 37 4.76 5.89 5.78
CA THR A 37 4.97 5.93 7.24
C THR A 37 5.94 4.83 7.68
N ASP A 38 5.74 3.58 7.22
CA ASP A 38 6.69 2.50 7.51
C ASP A 38 8.09 2.77 6.98
N THR A 39 8.18 3.33 5.77
CA THR A 39 9.47 3.66 5.14
C THR A 39 10.24 4.67 5.97
N VAL A 40 9.55 5.68 6.52
CA VAL A 40 10.15 6.66 7.44
C VAL A 40 10.53 6.00 8.76
N SER A 41 9.67 5.16 9.35
CA SER A 41 10.00 4.40 10.56
C SER A 41 11.27 3.56 10.38
N ARG A 42 11.40 2.82 9.26
CA ARG A 42 12.63 2.06 8.95
C ARG A 42 13.84 2.96 8.75
N LEU A 43 13.66 4.13 8.12
CA LEU A 43 14.72 5.12 7.96
C LEU A 43 15.22 5.66 9.30
N LEU A 44 14.33 5.76 10.30
CA LEU A 44 14.64 6.17 11.67
C LEU A 44 15.17 5.01 12.54
N GLY A 45 15.30 3.80 11.98
CA GLY A 45 15.89 2.64 12.65
C GLY A 45 14.89 1.67 13.29
N GLU A 46 13.58 1.84 13.03
CA GLU A 46 12.56 0.92 13.55
C GLU A 46 12.41 -0.33 12.67
N GLU A 47 12.21 -1.50 13.30
CA GLU A 47 11.87 -2.73 12.58
C GLU A 47 10.37 -2.78 12.25
N MET A 48 10.04 -2.61 10.97
CA MET A 48 8.66 -2.63 10.48
C MET A 48 8.44 -3.73 9.43
N PRO A 49 7.35 -4.50 9.50
CA PRO A 49 7.05 -5.52 8.49
C PRO A 49 6.89 -4.88 7.11
N LEU A 50 7.45 -5.47 6.05
CA LEU A 50 7.28 -4.96 4.70
C LEU A 50 5.85 -5.25 4.21
N ARG A 51 4.93 -4.32 4.39
CA ARG A 51 3.54 -4.46 3.92
C ARG A 51 3.46 -4.39 2.39
N PHE A 52 2.36 -4.88 1.83
CA PHE A 52 2.01 -4.78 0.39
C PHE A 52 2.92 -5.53 -0.59
N HIS A 53 3.80 -6.41 -0.10
CA HIS A 53 4.65 -7.27 -0.96
C HIS A 53 3.90 -8.48 -1.53
N GLU A 54 2.79 -8.89 -0.91
CA GLU A 54 1.95 -9.97 -1.40
C GLU A 54 0.85 -9.44 -2.31
N ILE A 55 0.85 -9.90 -3.56
CA ILE A 55 -0.30 -9.73 -4.45
C ILE A 55 -1.39 -10.69 -3.95
N GLN A 56 -2.50 -10.15 -3.45
CA GLN A 56 -3.66 -10.95 -3.07
C GLN A 56 -4.14 -11.77 -4.27
N ARG A 57 -3.80 -13.07 -4.30
CA ARG A 57 -4.32 -13.99 -5.30
C ARG A 57 -5.83 -14.14 -5.07
N LYS A 58 -6.64 -13.90 -6.10
CA LYS A 58 -8.07 -14.17 -6.05
C LYS A 58 -8.29 -15.61 -5.58
N SER A 59 -8.92 -15.77 -4.42
CA SER A 59 -9.21 -17.06 -3.81
C SER A 59 -10.01 -17.94 -4.78
N LEU A 60 -9.81 -19.26 -4.73
CA LEU A 60 -10.58 -20.23 -5.52
C LEU A 60 -12.09 -20.07 -5.30
N LEU A 61 -12.51 -19.68 -4.09
CA LEU A 61 -13.90 -19.35 -3.76
C LEU A 61 -14.41 -18.14 -4.55
N SER A 62 -13.59 -17.10 -4.73
CA SER A 62 -13.96 -15.93 -5.55
C SER A 62 -14.17 -16.29 -7.02
N ARG A 63 -13.45 -17.30 -7.53
CA ARG A 63 -13.61 -17.81 -8.91
C ARG A 63 -14.86 -18.67 -9.07
N MET A 64 -15.28 -19.37 -8.02
CA MET A 64 -16.47 -20.23 -8.04
C MET A 64 -17.77 -19.46 -7.78
N PHE A 65 -17.74 -18.40 -6.96
CA PHE A 65 -18.93 -17.62 -6.59
C PHE A 65 -19.05 -16.26 -7.29
N GLY A 66 -18.07 -15.87 -8.11
CA GLY A 66 -18.08 -14.59 -8.85
C GLY A 66 -18.92 -14.58 -10.14
N GLY A 67 -19.63 -15.68 -10.45
CA GLY A 67 -20.36 -15.89 -11.71
C GLY A 67 -21.85 -15.53 -11.71
N SER A 68 -22.31 -14.61 -10.86
CA SER A 68 -23.70 -14.14 -10.91
C SER A 68 -23.82 -12.67 -10.48
N ARG A 69 -23.56 -11.77 -11.42
CA ARG A 69 -24.31 -10.53 -11.60
C ARG A 69 -24.03 -9.98 -13.00
N ARG A 70 -25.11 -9.87 -13.77
CA ARG A 70 -25.22 -8.96 -14.92
C ARG A 70 -24.90 -7.55 -14.49
#